data_AF-A0A7K2A9I6-F1
#
_entry.id   AF-A0A7K2A9I6-F1
#
_cell.length_a   1.000
_cell.length_b   1.000
_cell.length_c   1.000
_cell.angle_alpha   90.00
_cell.angle_beta   90.00
_cell.angle_gamma   90.00
#
_symmetry.space_group_name_H-M   'P 1'
#
loop_
_entity.id
_entity.type
_entity.pdbx_description
1 polymer ?
#
loop_
_entity_poly.entity_id
_entity_poly.type
_entity_poly.pdbx_seq_one_letter_code
_entity_poly.pdbx_strand_id
1 'polypeptide(L)'
;MTSKPGAVAGDAMTHPRRDCELVSDALAAAAGGDRAIGPAELDHLESCLRCRVEQSRYRRLMDAMHLLRESSAPEDARLESQILVHLDRYGHRWAWENKPRVAATVAAGAAAAAGLIAFTARHRRAARLAS
;
A
#
# COMPACT_ATOMS: atom_id res chain seq x y z
N MET A 1 -6.61 -66.09 20.73
CA MET A 1 -6.01 -65.13 19.79
C MET A 1 -6.79 -63.82 19.92
N THR A 2 -6.57 -63.08 21.00
CA THR A 2 -7.27 -61.82 21.26
C THR A 2 -6.38 -60.69 20.80
N SER A 3 -6.88 -59.91 19.83
CA SER A 3 -6.15 -58.78 19.28
C SER A 3 -6.04 -57.67 20.34
N LYS A 4 -4.84 -57.11 20.41
CA LYS A 4 -4.47 -55.94 21.19
C LYS A 4 -4.97 -54.70 20.45
N PRO A 5 -5.86 -53.86 21.00
CA PRO A 5 -6.13 -52.57 20.40
C PRO A 5 -4.92 -51.67 20.63
N GLY A 6 -4.31 -51.24 19.53
CA GLY A 6 -3.22 -50.26 19.52
C GLY A 6 -3.71 -48.92 20.05
N ALA A 7 -3.01 -48.41 21.04
CA ALA A 7 -3.15 -47.03 21.49
C ALA A 7 -2.70 -46.10 20.36
N VAL A 8 -3.64 -45.34 19.80
CA VAL A 8 -3.34 -44.18 18.96
C VAL A 8 -2.87 -43.08 19.89
N ALA A 9 -1.56 -42.99 20.07
CA ALA A 9 -0.89 -41.89 20.73
C ALA A 9 -0.48 -40.85 19.68
N GLY A 10 -0.95 -39.61 19.85
CA GLY A 10 -0.23 -38.43 19.39
C GLY A 10 -0.87 -37.58 18.28
N ASP A 11 -2.00 -36.93 18.54
CA ASP A 11 -2.46 -35.79 17.71
C ASP A 11 -2.98 -34.57 18.51
N ALA A 12 -3.10 -34.65 19.83
CA ALA A 12 -3.88 -33.67 20.60
C ALA A 12 -3.11 -32.45 21.15
N MET A 13 -1.76 -32.41 21.13
CA MET A 13 -0.99 -31.36 21.85
C MET A 13 -0.35 -30.28 20.94
N THR A 14 -0.51 -30.39 19.62
CA THR A 14 0.14 -29.50 18.63
C THR A 14 -0.79 -28.38 18.13
N HIS A 15 -2.10 -28.53 18.33
CA HIS A 15 -3.13 -27.60 17.87
C HIS A 15 -3.12 -26.23 18.58
N PRO A 16 -3.13 -26.14 19.92
CA PRO A 16 -3.29 -24.85 20.59
C PRO A 16 -2.09 -23.92 20.38
N ARG A 17 -0.88 -24.47 20.19
CA ARG A 17 0.31 -23.66 19.92
C ARG A 17 0.28 -23.07 18.51
N ARG A 18 -0.09 -23.84 17.48
CA ARG A 18 -0.21 -23.32 16.11
C ARG A 18 -1.28 -22.22 16.01
N ASP A 19 -2.41 -22.42 16.68
CA ASP A 19 -3.47 -21.41 16.72
C ASP A 19 -3.01 -20.11 17.41
N CYS A 20 -2.21 -20.23 18.49
CA CYS A 20 -1.60 -19.07 19.13
C CYS A 20 -0.65 -18.30 18.20
N GLU A 21 0.19 -18.99 17.41
CA GLU A 21 1.11 -18.32 16.48
C GLU A 21 0.33 -17.59 15.38
N LEU A 22 -0.70 -18.21 14.81
CA LEU A 22 -1.58 -17.57 13.82
C LEU A 22 -2.27 -16.31 14.36
N VAL A 23 -2.76 -16.36 15.60
CA VAL A 23 -3.37 -15.20 16.27
C VAL A 23 -2.31 -14.14 16.61
N SER A 24 -1.09 -14.55 16.96
CA SER A 24 0.00 -13.61 17.22
C SER A 24 0.40 -12.84 15.97
N ASP A 25 0.49 -13.53 14.82
CA ASP A 25 0.72 -12.91 13.52
C ASP A 25 -0.44 -12.00 13.12
N ALA A 26 -1.68 -12.41 13.42
CA ALA A 26 -2.87 -11.59 13.22
C ALA A 26 -2.84 -10.28 14.02
N LEU A 27 -2.46 -10.36 15.29
CA LEU A 27 -2.32 -9.20 16.17
C LEU A 27 -1.25 -8.22 15.66
N ALA A 28 -0.12 -8.75 15.18
CA ALA A 28 0.96 -7.94 14.61
C ALA A 28 0.49 -7.17 13.37
N ALA A 29 -0.13 -7.88 12.42
CA ALA A 29 -0.68 -7.28 11.20
C ALA A 29 -1.76 -6.25 11.51
N ALA A 30 -2.61 -6.51 12.51
CA ALA A 30 -3.63 -5.57 12.95
C ALA A 30 -3.05 -4.33 13.63
N ALA A 31 -2.00 -4.48 14.43
CA ALA A 31 -1.28 -3.35 15.02
C ALA A 31 -0.61 -2.47 13.95
N GLY A 32 -0.06 -3.07 12.89
CA GLY A 32 0.51 -2.35 11.75
C GLY A 32 -0.52 -1.67 10.84
N GLY A 33 -1.81 -2.00 10.97
CA GLY A 33 -2.88 -1.50 10.10
C GLY A 33 -3.03 -2.29 8.79
N ASP A 34 -2.39 -3.44 8.64
CA ASP A 34 -2.41 -4.25 7.42
C ASP A 34 -3.73 -5.02 7.24
N ARG A 35 -4.39 -5.40 8.35
CA ARG A 35 -5.71 -6.07 8.34
C ARG A 35 -6.47 -5.93 9.65
N ALA A 36 -7.77 -6.14 9.62
CA ALA A 36 -8.57 -6.28 10.84
C ALA A 36 -8.45 -7.69 11.45
N ILE A 37 -8.73 -7.80 12.75
CA ILE A 37 -8.86 -9.08 13.46
C ILE A 37 -10.22 -9.70 13.10
N GLY A 38 -10.21 -10.97 12.67
CA GLY A 38 -11.43 -11.71 12.32
C GLY A 38 -12.09 -12.38 13.52
N PRO A 39 -13.29 -12.96 13.32
CA PRO A 39 -14.08 -13.56 14.41
C PRO A 39 -13.39 -14.77 15.05
N ALA A 40 -12.74 -15.63 14.25
CA ALA A 40 -12.03 -16.80 14.79
C ALA A 40 -10.84 -16.40 15.67
N GLU A 41 -10.12 -15.33 15.32
CA GLU A 41 -9.04 -14.81 16.17
C GLU A 41 -9.59 -14.17 17.45
N LEU A 42 -10.76 -13.51 17.39
CA LEU A 42 -11.44 -12.97 18.58
C LEU A 42 -11.86 -14.09 19.53
N ASP A 43 -12.48 -15.16 19.03
CA ASP A 43 -12.88 -16.31 19.85
C ASP A 43 -11.67 -16.95 20.57
N HIS A 44 -10.53 -17.04 19.87
CA HIS A 44 -9.29 -17.51 20.47
C HIS A 44 -8.74 -16.53 21.52
N LEU A 45 -8.79 -15.22 21.27
CA LEU A 45 -8.40 -14.19 22.23
C LEU A 45 -9.29 -14.22 23.49
N GLU A 46 -10.55 -14.61 23.37
CA GLU A 46 -11.46 -14.73 24.51
C GLU A 46 -11.19 -15.99 25.37
N SER A 47 -10.58 -17.02 24.80
CA SER A 47 -10.31 -18.27 25.52
C SER A 47 -8.85 -18.41 25.96
N CYS A 48 -7.90 -17.77 25.27
CA CYS A 48 -6.47 -17.96 25.48
C CYS A 48 -5.79 -16.80 26.24
N LEU A 49 -5.35 -17.04 27.48
CA LEU A 49 -4.64 -16.04 28.29
C LEU A 49 -3.31 -15.58 27.68
N ARG A 50 -2.58 -16.45 26.97
CA ARG A 50 -1.32 -16.08 26.29
C ARG A 50 -1.57 -14.98 25.25
N CYS A 51 -2.57 -15.18 24.39
CA CYS A 51 -2.91 -14.25 23.32
C CYS A 51 -3.48 -12.93 23.87
N ARG A 52 -4.18 -12.94 25.01
CA ARG A 52 -4.60 -11.72 25.72
C ARG A 52 -3.42 -10.88 26.23
N VAL A 53 -2.42 -11.53 26.81
CA VAL A 53 -1.19 -10.84 27.23
C VAL A 53 -0.50 -10.22 26.03
N GLU A 54 -0.40 -10.96 24.93
CA GLU A 54 0.22 -10.47 23.70
C GLU A 54 -0.54 -9.28 23.10
N GLN A 55 -1.88 -9.33 23.05
CA GLN A 55 -2.71 -8.20 22.63
C GLN A 55 -2.44 -6.96 23.49
N SER A 56 -2.30 -7.10 24.81
CA SER A 56 -1.99 -5.98 25.70
C SER A 56 -0.61 -5.37 25.42
N ARG A 57 0.36 -6.19 25.00
CA ARG A 57 1.71 -5.73 24.61
C ARG A 57 1.64 -4.93 23.31
N TYR A 58 0.95 -5.44 22.30
CA TYR A 58 0.76 -4.72 21.04
C TYR A 58 0.05 -3.38 21.25
N ARG A 59 -0.99 -3.31 22.08
CA ARG A 59 -1.66 -2.05 22.42
C ARG A 59 -0.69 -1.03 23.03
N ARG A 60 0.08 -1.43 24.06
CA ARG A 60 1.07 -0.55 24.69
C ARG A 60 2.15 -0.08 23.72
N LEU A 61 2.60 -0.96 22.82
CA LEU A 61 3.54 -0.60 21.77
C LEU A 61 2.96 0.47 20.85
N MET A 62 1.72 0.28 20.38
CA MET A 62 1.05 1.26 19.52
C MET A 62 0.80 2.58 20.22
N ASP A 63 0.39 2.55 21.50
CA ASP A 63 0.24 3.76 22.31
C ASP A 63 1.57 4.53 22.41
N ALA A 64 2.68 3.83 22.64
CA ALA A 64 4.01 4.45 22.65
C ALA A 64 4.40 5.03 21.28
N MET A 65 4.08 4.34 20.19
CA MET A 65 4.32 4.86 18.82
C MET A 65 3.45 6.09 18.53
N HIS A 66 2.21 6.13 19.01
CA HIS A 66 1.34 7.29 18.90
C HIS A 66 1.89 8.47 19.68
N LEU A 67 2.35 8.27 20.92
CA LEU A 67 2.98 9.32 21.71
C LEU A 67 4.23 9.90 21.03
N LEU A 68 5.06 9.05 20.41
CA LEU A 68 6.21 9.53 19.64
C LEU A 68 5.79 10.31 18.40
N ARG A 69 4.74 9.88 17.70
CA ARG A 69 4.19 10.60 16.55
C ARG A 69 3.64 11.97 16.93
N GLU A 70 2.98 12.06 18.08
CA GLU A 70 2.39 13.29 18.60
C GLU A 70 3.42 14.19 19.27
N SER A 71 4.58 13.65 19.68
CA SER A 71 5.67 14.45 20.18
C SER A 71 6.16 15.39 19.06
N SER A 72 5.83 16.67 19.19
CA SER A 72 6.25 17.67 18.23
C SER A 72 7.76 17.87 18.34
N ALA A 73 8.47 17.52 17.27
CA ALA A 73 9.83 18.02 17.11
C ALA A 73 9.77 19.55 16.97
N PRO A 74 10.76 20.29 17.51
CA PRO A 74 10.85 21.72 17.25
C PRO A 74 11.00 21.95 15.74
N GLU A 75 9.98 22.55 15.13
CA GLU A 75 9.95 22.82 13.71
C GLU A 75 10.80 24.07 13.43
N ASP A 76 11.89 23.94 12.66
CA ASP A 76 12.65 25.11 12.20
C ASP A 76 11.79 25.85 11.17
N ALA A 77 11.40 27.09 11.46
CA ALA A 77 10.61 27.92 10.55
C ALA A 77 11.27 28.11 9.17
N ARG A 78 12.57 27.82 9.02
CA ARG A 78 13.29 27.84 7.75
C ARG A 78 13.27 26.51 7.00
N LEU A 79 12.75 25.43 7.57
CA LEU A 79 12.76 24.11 6.94
C LEU A 79 11.97 24.13 5.63
N GLU A 80 10.82 24.81 5.61
CA GLU A 80 9.99 24.97 4.41
C GLU A 80 10.78 25.66 3.28
N SER A 81 11.41 26.80 3.57
CA SER A 81 12.18 27.52 2.57
C SER A 81 13.40 26.73 2.08
N GLN A 82 14.06 25.98 2.96
CA GLN A 82 15.15 25.07 2.58
C GLN A 82 14.67 23.93 1.67
N ILE A 83 13.52 23.32 1.97
CA ILE A 83 12.91 22.28 1.13
C ILE A 83 12.58 22.85 -0.25
N LEU A 84 11.96 24.03 -0.33
CA LEU A 84 11.61 24.68 -1.60
C LEU A 84 12.86 25.01 -2.42
N VAL A 85 13.93 25.53 -1.80
CA VAL A 85 15.21 25.78 -2.48
C VAL A 85 15.82 24.49 -3.02
N HIS A 86 15.73 23.38 -2.28
CA HIS A 86 16.21 22.08 -2.76
C HIS A 86 15.35 21.55 -3.91
N LEU A 87 14.02 21.58 -3.78
CA LEU A 87 13.11 21.15 -4.84
C LEU A 87 13.26 21.97 -6.12
N ASP A 88 13.45 23.28 -6.02
CA ASP A 88 13.72 24.16 -7.16
C ASP A 88 15.02 23.76 -7.88
N ARG A 89 16.09 23.53 -7.11
CA ARG A 89 17.39 23.09 -7.65
C ARG A 89 17.30 21.73 -8.36
N TYR A 90 16.56 20.77 -7.80
CA TYR A 90 16.36 19.45 -8.42
C TYR A 90 15.37 19.51 -9.58
N GLY A 91 14.32 20.32 -9.50
CA GLY A 91 13.32 20.53 -10.54
C GLY A 91 13.93 21.19 -11.78
N HIS A 92 14.78 22.20 -11.60
CA HIS A 92 15.54 22.79 -12.69
C HIS A 92 16.50 21.80 -13.33
N ARG A 93 17.14 20.92 -12.53
CA ARG A 93 18.02 19.84 -13.02
C ARG A 93 17.25 18.73 -13.77
N TRP A 94 16.04 18.39 -13.33
CA TRP A 94 15.24 17.41 -14.05
C TRP A 94 14.63 18.00 -15.33
N ALA A 95 14.25 19.28 -15.32
CA ALA A 95 13.66 19.97 -16.45
C ALA A 95 14.66 20.22 -17.60
N TRP A 96 15.93 20.54 -17.33
CA TRP A 96 16.93 20.66 -18.42
C TRP A 96 17.32 19.30 -19.01
N GLU A 97 17.42 18.24 -18.21
CA GLU A 97 17.73 16.89 -18.68
C GLU A 97 16.57 16.28 -19.49
N ASN A 98 15.32 16.59 -19.15
CA ASN A 98 14.13 16.04 -19.84
C ASN A 98 13.47 17.00 -20.85
N LYS A 99 14.02 18.21 -21.05
CA LYS A 99 13.58 19.17 -22.06
C LYS A 99 13.36 18.55 -23.46
N PRO A 100 14.26 17.71 -24.03
CA PRO A 100 14.02 17.15 -25.35
C PRO A 100 12.88 16.11 -25.39
N ARG A 101 12.51 15.50 -24.26
CA ARG A 101 11.41 14.52 -24.18
C ARG A 101 10.04 15.17 -24.00
N VAL A 102 9.94 16.26 -23.24
CA VAL A 102 8.67 17.00 -23.05
C VAL A 102 8.34 17.87 -24.27
N ALA A 103 9.34 18.43 -24.97
CA ALA A 103 9.10 19.14 -26.23
C ALA A 103 8.56 18.22 -27.34
N ALA A 104 8.99 16.95 -27.34
CA ALA A 104 8.53 15.96 -28.33
C ALA A 104 7.04 15.58 -28.15
N THR A 105 6.50 15.58 -26.93
CA THR A 105 5.08 15.25 -26.69
C THR A 105 4.14 16.41 -27.06
N VAL A 106 4.57 17.66 -26.92
CA VAL A 106 3.80 18.83 -27.38
C VAL A 106 3.80 18.93 -28.91
N ALA A 107 4.93 18.63 -29.56
CA ALA A 107 5.00 18.61 -31.03
C ALA A 107 4.17 17.48 -31.67
N ALA A 108 4.06 16.31 -31.03
CA ALA A 108 3.23 15.21 -31.51
C ALA A 108 1.72 15.52 -31.46
N GLY A 109 1.26 16.35 -30.51
CA GLY A 109 -0.14 16.77 -30.43
C GLY A 109 -0.58 17.71 -31.56
N ALA A 110 0.30 18.59 -32.02
CA ALA A 110 -0.02 19.55 -33.09
C ALA A 110 -0.16 18.90 -34.47
N ALA A 111 0.61 17.84 -34.75
CA ALA A 111 0.55 17.13 -36.04
C ALA A 111 -0.72 16.27 -36.20
N ALA A 112 -1.26 15.72 -35.10
CA ALA A 112 -2.48 14.91 -35.13
C ALA A 112 -3.75 15.72 -35.46
N ALA A 113 -3.82 16.99 -35.02
CA ALA A 113 -4.97 17.86 -35.27
C ALA A 113 -5.07 18.31 -36.75
N ALA A 114 -3.94 18.58 -37.41
CA ALA A 114 -3.94 19.04 -38.80
C ALA A 114 -4.32 17.94 -39.82
N GLY A 115 -3.92 16.69 -39.58
CA GLY A 115 -4.24 15.56 -40.47
C GLY A 115 -5.74 15.23 -40.51
N LEU A 116 -6.44 15.35 -39.38
CA LEU A 116 -7.88 15.08 -39.27
C LEU A 116 -8.75 16.12 -39.98
N ILE A 117 -8.34 17.39 -39.99
CA ILE A 117 -9.05 18.47 -40.68
C ILE A 117 -8.90 18.31 -42.21
N ALA A 118 -7.71 17.94 -42.69
CA ALA A 118 -7.47 17.73 -44.12
C ALA A 118 -8.23 16.49 -44.66
N PHE A 119 -8.28 15.40 -43.88
CA PHE A 119 -8.97 14.17 -44.28
C PHE A 119 -10.49 14.36 -44.38
N THR A 120 -11.10 15.07 -43.42
CA THR A 120 -12.55 15.35 -43.43
C THR A 120 -12.95 16.33 -44.55
N ALA A 121 -12.09 17.30 -44.89
CA ALA A 121 -12.32 18.21 -46.01
C ALA A 121 -12.26 17.50 -47.38
N ARG A 122 -11.37 16.52 -47.54
CA ARG A 122 -11.23 15.74 -48.79
C ARG A 122 -12.43 14.81 -49.02
N HIS A 123 -12.95 14.19 -47.96
CA HIS A 123 -14.12 13.30 -48.04
C HIS A 123 -15.40 14.04 -48.46
N ARG A 124 -15.60 15.28 -47.99
CA ARG A 124 -16.75 16.12 -48.36
C ARG A 124 -16.71 16.59 -49.82
N ARG A 125 -15.52 16.81 -50.38
CA ARG A 125 -15.38 17.17 -51.81
C ARG A 125 -15.63 15.96 -52.72
N ALA A 126 -15.14 14.78 -52.35
CA ALA A 126 -15.38 13.56 -53.11
C ALA A 126 -16.87 13.18 -53.15
N ALA A 127 -17.60 13.35 -52.05
CA ALA A 127 -19.03 13.07 -51.99
C ALA A 127 -19.90 14.01 -52.84
N ARG A 128 -19.46 15.24 -53.10
CA ARG A 128 -20.18 16.22 -53.96
C ARG A 128 -19.93 16.04 -55.45
N LEU A 129 -18.87 15.34 -55.83
CA LEU A 129 -18.57 15.02 -57.22
C LEU A 129 -19.20 13.69 -57.67
N ALA A 130 -19.77 12.94 -56.72
CA ALA A 130 -20.48 11.68 -56.93
C ALA A 130 -22.01 11.83 -56.89
N SER A 131 -22.53 13.06 -56.80
CA SER A 131 -23.95 13.44 -56.94
C SER A 131 -24.14 14.28 -58.18
#